data_AF-A0A2V9Z1T6-F1
#
_entry.id   AF-A0A2V9Z1T6-F1
#
_cell.length_a   1.000
_cell.length_b   1.000
_cell.length_c   1.000
_cell.angle_alpha   90.00
_cell.angle_beta   90.00
_cell.angle_gamma   90.00
#
_symmetry.space_group_name_H-M   'P 1'
#
loop_
_entity.id
_entity.type
_entity.pdbx_description
1 polymer ?
#
loop_
_entity_poly.entity_id
_entity_poly.type
_entity_poly.pdbx_seq_one_letter_code
_entity_poly.pdbx_strand_id
1 'polypeptide(L)'
;DALGHIWRPLGRTSSYPSIFATSALIVGAWGYFLWQGVRDPLGGINSLWPLFGISNQLLAVVAFCVTTTILVKMKRARYIWVTLAPLLLLVSVTFLASYHKIMDANPRIGFLAHARSLAANAASRETAQLIFNDRIDALLTGILVFLVALIVAESAREWMRVLSGRKSAVTHEAPFIRTRFVSEAA
;
A
#
# COMPACT_ATOMS: atom_id res chain seq x y z
N ASP A 1 11.35 14.53 13.12
CA ASP A 1 10.44 14.69 14.27
C ASP A 1 10.50 13.55 15.28
N ALA A 2 10.16 12.30 14.92
CA ALA A 2 10.14 11.18 15.87
C ALA A 2 11.51 10.84 16.52
N LEU A 3 12.62 10.94 15.77
CA LEU A 3 13.99 10.66 16.26
C LEU A 3 14.54 11.74 17.21
N GLY A 4 13.91 12.92 17.26
CA GLY A 4 14.30 14.01 18.16
C GLY A 4 13.97 13.73 19.64
N HIS A 5 13.09 12.76 19.92
CA HIS A 5 12.76 12.32 21.28
C HIS A 5 13.83 11.42 21.90
N ILE A 6 14.68 10.77 21.09
CA ILE A 6 15.74 9.88 21.58
C ILE A 6 17.07 10.64 21.68
N TRP A 7 17.36 11.54 20.73
CA TRP A 7 18.58 12.35 20.78
C TRP A 7 18.40 13.73 20.11
N ARG A 8 18.58 14.81 20.89
CA ARG A 8 18.37 16.21 20.46
C ARG A 8 19.09 16.63 19.16
N PRO A 9 20.31 16.16 18.82
CA PRO A 9 20.98 16.51 17.56
C PRO A 9 20.35 15.89 16.31
N LEU A 10 19.69 14.72 16.42
CA LEU A 10 19.04 14.02 15.31
C LEU A 10 17.69 14.63 14.92
N GLY A 11 17.12 15.48 15.79
CA GLY A 11 15.93 16.28 15.49
C GLY A 11 16.22 17.50 14.59
N ARG A 12 17.50 17.87 14.40
CA ARG A 12 17.88 18.98 13.52
C ARG A 12 17.90 18.51 12.07
N THR A 13 16.82 18.75 11.33
CA THR A 13 16.72 18.48 9.88
C THR A 13 17.70 19.29 9.02
N SER A 14 18.41 20.26 9.61
CA SER A 14 19.40 21.11 8.94
C SER A 14 20.87 20.73 9.21
N SER A 15 21.16 19.70 10.02
CA SER A 15 22.55 19.28 10.24
C SER A 15 22.98 18.29 9.14
N TYR A 16 23.89 18.72 8.26
CA TYR A 16 24.47 17.88 7.21
C TYR A 16 24.93 16.50 7.72
N PRO A 17 25.57 16.35 8.90
CA PRO A 17 25.94 15.04 9.43
C PRO A 17 24.74 14.12 9.75
N SER A 18 23.62 14.66 10.25
CA SER A 18 22.41 13.88 10.53
C SER A 18 21.78 13.39 9.24
N ILE A 19 21.75 14.24 8.20
CA ILE A 19 21.25 13.88 6.86
C ILE A 19 22.08 12.74 6.27
N PHE A 20 23.41 12.82 6.32
CA PHE A 20 24.26 11.75 5.81
C PHE A 20 24.14 10.45 6.62
N ALA A 21 24.10 10.53 7.95
CA ALA A 21 23.94 9.36 8.81
C ALA A 21 22.60 8.65 8.57
N THR A 22 21.50 9.41 8.54
CA THR A 22 20.16 8.85 8.27
C THR A 22 20.04 8.31 6.84
N SER A 23 20.58 9.01 5.85
CA SER A 23 20.60 8.52 4.46
C SER A 23 21.41 7.24 4.32
N ALA A 24 22.61 7.17 4.93
CA ALA A 24 23.45 5.98 4.91
C ALA A 24 22.77 4.80 5.62
N LEU A 25 22.06 5.05 6.72
CA LEU A 25 21.28 4.03 7.42
C LEU A 25 20.16 3.49 6.53
N ILE A 26 19.36 4.36 5.91
CA ILE A 26 18.24 3.94 5.06
C ILE A 26 18.75 3.23 3.80
N VAL A 27 19.78 3.76 3.13
CA VAL A 27 20.40 3.12 1.96
C VAL A 27 21.03 1.78 2.35
N GLY A 28 21.71 1.71 3.50
CA GLY A 28 22.28 0.48 4.03
C GLY A 28 21.22 -0.56 4.39
N ALA A 29 20.09 -0.14 4.96
CA ALA A 29 18.96 -1.01 5.28
C ALA A 29 18.31 -1.58 4.01
N TRP A 30 18.07 -0.75 2.99
CA TRP A 30 17.59 -1.21 1.68
C TRP A 30 18.61 -2.11 0.98
N GLY A 31 19.89 -1.77 1.05
CA GLY A 31 20.98 -2.58 0.49
C GLY A 31 21.08 -3.95 1.16
N TYR A 32 20.99 -4.00 2.49
CA TYR A 32 20.95 -5.25 3.25
C TYR A 32 19.71 -6.08 2.89
N PHE A 33 18.55 -5.45 2.80
CA PHE A 33 17.30 -6.11 2.42
C PHE A 33 17.40 -6.75 1.03
N LEU A 34 17.93 -6.04 0.03
CA LEU A 34 18.18 -6.59 -1.30
C LEU A 34 19.20 -7.72 -1.28
N TRP A 35 20.29 -7.56 -0.53
CA TRP A 35 21.32 -8.58 -0.41
C TRP A 35 20.79 -9.86 0.24
N GLN A 36 19.94 -9.75 1.28
CA GLN A 36 19.22 -10.89 1.86
C GLN A 36 18.31 -11.55 0.84
N GLY A 37 17.54 -10.76 0.09
CA GLY A 37 16.63 -11.28 -0.94
C GLY A 37 17.32 -12.08 -2.05
N VAL A 38 18.56 -11.71 -2.42
CA VAL A 38 19.36 -12.42 -3.43
C VAL A 38 20.06 -13.65 -2.87
N ARG A 39 20.52 -13.59 -1.60
CA ARG A 39 21.30 -14.67 -0.99
C ARG A 39 20.43 -15.80 -0.44
N ASP A 40 19.14 -15.57 -0.21
CA ASP A 40 18.22 -16.59 0.28
C ASP A 40 17.89 -17.64 -0.82
N PRO A 41 18.38 -18.89 -0.68
CA PRO A 41 18.14 -19.94 -1.67
C PRO A 41 16.69 -20.45 -1.65
N LEU A 42 15.91 -20.11 -0.62
CA LEU A 42 14.54 -20.55 -0.42
C LEU A 42 13.51 -19.57 -1.02
N GLY A 43 13.93 -18.66 -1.90
CA GLY A 43 12.99 -17.85 -2.69
C GLY A 43 12.67 -16.49 -2.09
N GLY A 44 13.61 -15.88 -1.35
CA GLY A 44 13.47 -14.53 -0.79
C GLY A 44 12.96 -13.51 -1.83
N ILE A 45 13.67 -13.29 -2.93
CA ILE A 45 13.25 -12.31 -3.94
C ILE A 45 11.95 -12.71 -4.68
N ASN A 46 11.71 -14.01 -4.88
CA ASN A 46 10.58 -14.52 -5.65
C ASN A 46 9.24 -14.41 -4.89
N SER A 47 9.26 -14.50 -3.56
CA SER A 47 8.07 -14.30 -2.73
C SER A 47 7.87 -12.84 -2.31
N LEU A 48 8.97 -12.10 -2.04
CA LEU A 48 8.89 -10.69 -1.63
C LEU A 48 8.36 -9.78 -2.74
N TRP A 49 8.73 -10.01 -4.00
CA TRP A 49 8.37 -9.14 -5.11
C TRP A 49 6.87 -9.09 -5.38
N PRO A 50 6.14 -10.22 -5.44
CA PRO A 50 4.68 -10.23 -5.49
C PRO A 50 4.03 -9.49 -4.31
N LEU A 51 4.55 -9.67 -3.09
CA LEU A 51 3.98 -9.05 -1.89
C LEU A 51 4.11 -7.52 -1.92
N PHE A 52 5.25 -6.99 -2.37
CA PHE A 52 5.41 -5.55 -2.59
C PHE A 52 4.48 -5.01 -3.67
N GLY A 53 4.33 -5.75 -4.78
CA GLY A 53 3.41 -5.39 -5.85
C GLY A 53 1.97 -5.24 -5.34
N ILE A 54 1.47 -6.25 -4.61
CA ILE A 54 0.13 -6.22 -4.01
C ILE A 54 0.00 -5.08 -3.01
N SER A 55 0.98 -4.89 -2.13
CA SER A 55 0.96 -3.83 -1.11
C SER A 55 0.90 -2.44 -1.73
N ASN A 56 1.67 -2.19 -2.78
CA ASN A 56 1.68 -0.90 -3.49
C ASN A 56 0.35 -0.63 -4.20
N GLN A 57 -0.23 -1.66 -4.82
CA GLN A 57 -1.54 -1.54 -5.45
C GLN A 57 -2.63 -1.23 -4.42
N LEU A 58 -2.59 -1.88 -3.25
CA LEU A 58 -3.54 -1.63 -2.17
C LEU A 58 -3.36 -0.23 -1.57
N LEU A 59 -2.14 0.29 -1.46
CA LEU A 59 -1.88 1.68 -1.08
C LEU A 59 -2.46 2.66 -2.12
N ALA A 60 -2.29 2.37 -3.41
CA ALA A 60 -2.86 3.17 -4.48
C ALA A 60 -4.40 3.17 -4.45
N VAL A 61 -5.04 2.04 -4.13
CA VAL A 61 -6.50 1.97 -3.89
C VAL A 61 -6.91 2.95 -2.80
N VAL A 62 -6.22 2.95 -1.66
CA VAL A 62 -6.51 3.89 -0.56
C VAL A 62 -6.32 5.34 -1.00
N ALA A 63 -5.25 5.65 -1.73
CA ALA A 63 -5.00 6.99 -2.25
C ALA A 63 -6.15 7.46 -3.16
N PHE A 64 -6.58 6.63 -4.13
CA PHE A 64 -7.70 6.96 -5.01
C PHE A 64 -9.04 7.10 -4.26
N CYS A 65 -9.28 6.29 -3.22
CA CYS A 65 -10.44 6.46 -2.34
C CYS A 65 -10.42 7.83 -1.64
N VAL A 66 -9.27 8.24 -1.09
CA VAL A 66 -9.13 9.55 -0.44
C VAL A 66 -9.34 10.68 -1.44
N THR A 67 -8.70 10.63 -2.61
CA THR A 67 -8.86 11.66 -3.65
C THR A 67 -10.31 11.77 -4.12
N THR A 68 -10.99 10.63 -4.33
CA THR A 68 -12.41 10.60 -4.70
C THR A 68 -13.27 11.22 -3.61
N THR A 69 -12.98 10.93 -2.34
CA THR A 69 -13.69 11.52 -1.19
C THR A 69 -13.56 13.04 -1.16
N ILE A 70 -12.36 13.56 -1.43
CA ILE A 70 -12.12 15.02 -1.51
C ILE A 70 -12.94 15.63 -2.64
N LEU A 71 -12.91 15.06 -3.85
CA LEU A 71 -13.68 15.56 -5.00
C LEU A 71 -15.19 15.59 -4.75
N VAL A 72 -15.73 14.53 -4.11
CA VAL A 72 -17.15 14.45 -3.73
C VAL A 72 -17.49 15.56 -2.72
N LYS A 73 -16.65 15.78 -1.70
CA LYS A 73 -16.88 16.84 -0.71
C LYS A 73 -16.78 18.25 -1.30
N MET A 74 -15.93 18.46 -2.30
CA MET A 74 -15.82 19.73 -3.04
C MET A 74 -16.98 19.99 -4.02
N LYS A 75 -18.02 19.13 -4.06
CA LYS A 75 -19.13 19.18 -5.03
C LYS A 75 -18.67 19.18 -6.50
N ARG A 76 -17.47 18.67 -6.79
CA ARG A 76 -16.90 18.59 -8.15
C ARG A 76 -17.25 17.27 -8.83
N ALA A 77 -18.54 16.92 -8.83
CA ALA A 77 -19.03 15.61 -9.24
C ALA A 77 -18.65 15.23 -10.69
N ARG A 78 -18.54 16.23 -11.59
CA ARG A 78 -18.12 16.03 -12.99
C ARG A 78 -16.73 15.39 -13.16
N TYR A 79 -15.83 15.54 -12.19
CA TYR A 79 -14.45 15.05 -12.28
C TYR A 79 -14.23 13.73 -11.53
N ILE A 80 -15.25 13.19 -10.85
CA ILE A 80 -15.14 11.95 -10.06
C ILE A 80 -14.68 10.77 -10.93
N TRP A 81 -15.08 10.72 -12.20
CA TRP A 81 -14.70 9.63 -13.11
C TRP A 81 -13.18 9.50 -13.30
N VAL A 82 -12.42 10.59 -13.17
CA VAL A 82 -10.95 10.59 -13.30
C VAL A 82 -10.29 9.75 -12.21
N THR A 83 -10.87 9.72 -11.00
CA THR A 83 -10.37 8.90 -9.89
C THR A 83 -11.10 7.58 -9.76
N LEU A 84 -12.39 7.54 -10.08
CA LEU A 84 -13.23 6.36 -9.91
C LEU A 84 -12.94 5.27 -10.94
N ALA A 85 -12.70 5.63 -12.21
CA ALA A 85 -12.38 4.65 -13.25
C ALA A 85 -11.07 3.87 -12.97
N PRO A 86 -9.92 4.52 -12.69
CA PRO A 86 -8.70 3.79 -12.33
C PRO A 86 -8.84 3.05 -10.99
N LEU A 87 -9.60 3.58 -10.03
CA LEU A 87 -9.89 2.88 -8.77
C LEU A 87 -10.60 1.54 -9.02
N LEU A 88 -11.66 1.53 -9.83
CA LEU A 88 -12.43 0.32 -10.10
C LEU A 88 -11.58 -0.74 -10.82
N LEU A 89 -10.77 -0.31 -11.80
CA LEU A 89 -9.84 -1.20 -12.48
C LEU A 89 -8.81 -1.79 -11.50
N LEU A 90 -8.21 -0.93 -10.68
CA LEU A 90 -7.18 -1.33 -9.72
C LEU A 90 -7.73 -2.28 -8.67
N VAL A 91 -8.89 -1.98 -8.08
CA VAL A 91 -9.57 -2.87 -7.13
C VAL A 91 -9.85 -4.21 -7.79
N SER A 92 -10.40 -4.23 -9.00
CA SER A 92 -10.74 -5.47 -9.71
C SER A 92 -9.51 -6.36 -9.92
N VAL A 93 -8.43 -5.80 -10.48
CA VAL A 93 -7.20 -6.55 -10.77
C VAL A 93 -6.51 -7.00 -9.49
N THR A 94 -6.42 -6.12 -8.48
CA THR A 94 -5.71 -6.42 -7.23
C THR A 94 -6.44 -7.47 -6.39
N PHE A 95 -7.77 -7.40 -6.33
CA PHE A 95 -8.58 -8.37 -5.58
C PHE A 95 -8.56 -9.73 -6.28
N LEU A 96 -8.65 -9.74 -7.62
CA LEU A 96 -8.56 -10.97 -8.39
C LEU A 96 -7.17 -11.62 -8.22
N ALA A 97 -6.09 -10.85 -8.36
CA ALA A 97 -4.73 -11.35 -8.16
C ALA A 97 -4.51 -11.88 -6.75
N SER A 98 -5.04 -11.19 -5.73
CA SER A 98 -4.94 -11.63 -4.34
C SER A 98 -5.74 -12.91 -4.08
N TYR A 99 -6.92 -13.04 -4.68
CA TYR A 99 -7.72 -14.27 -4.61
C TYR A 99 -6.96 -15.45 -5.21
N HIS A 100 -6.40 -15.31 -6.41
CA HIS A 100 -5.55 -16.34 -7.02
C HIS A 100 -4.32 -16.66 -6.14
N LYS A 101 -3.66 -15.65 -5.59
CA LYS A 101 -2.49 -15.86 -4.73
C LYS A 101 -2.79 -16.66 -3.47
N ILE A 102 -3.99 -16.54 -2.90
CA ILE A 102 -4.35 -17.29 -1.69
C ILE A 102 -4.94 -18.66 -2.04
N MET A 103 -5.85 -18.72 -3.02
CA MET A 103 -6.77 -19.86 -3.21
C MET A 103 -6.54 -20.68 -4.48
N ASP A 104 -5.68 -20.25 -5.40
CA ASP A 104 -5.46 -21.00 -6.65
C ASP A 104 -4.87 -22.38 -6.35
N ALA A 105 -5.41 -23.41 -7.04
CA ALA A 105 -5.00 -24.79 -6.86
C ALA A 105 -3.62 -25.08 -7.46
N ASN A 106 -3.13 -24.21 -8.35
CA ASN A 106 -1.81 -24.35 -8.94
C ASN A 106 -0.72 -23.94 -7.93
N PRO A 107 0.20 -24.85 -7.53
CA PRO A 107 1.29 -24.54 -6.59
C PRO A 107 2.23 -23.42 -7.05
N ARG A 108 2.26 -23.08 -8.35
CA ARG A 108 3.06 -21.96 -8.87
C ARG A 108 2.41 -20.60 -8.60
N ILE A 109 1.12 -20.57 -8.30
CA ILE A 109 0.32 -19.35 -8.18
C ILE A 109 -0.11 -19.17 -6.72
N GLY A 110 -0.76 -20.18 -6.14
CA GLY A 110 -1.38 -20.14 -4.82
C GLY A 110 -0.45 -20.56 -3.69
N PHE A 111 -0.34 -19.72 -2.65
CA PHE A 111 0.48 -19.98 -1.46
C PHE A 111 0.03 -21.25 -0.71
N LEU A 112 -1.27 -21.45 -0.54
CA LEU A 112 -1.80 -22.63 0.16
C LEU A 112 -1.60 -23.91 -0.65
N ALA A 113 -1.68 -23.85 -1.98
CA ALA A 113 -1.39 -24.98 -2.85
C ALA A 113 0.11 -25.32 -2.86
N HIS A 114 0.97 -24.30 -2.86
CA HIS A 114 2.42 -24.47 -2.74
C HIS A 114 2.79 -25.17 -1.44
N ALA A 115 2.29 -24.67 -0.30
CA ALA A 115 2.48 -25.26 1.01
C ALA A 115 2.01 -26.73 1.09
N ARG A 116 0.87 -27.08 0.48
CA ARG A 116 0.37 -28.46 0.42
C ARG A 116 1.27 -29.36 -0.43
N SER A 117 1.75 -28.86 -1.58
CA SER A 117 2.64 -29.62 -2.45
C SER A 117 3.99 -29.90 -1.79
N LEU A 118 4.52 -28.95 -1.03
CA LEU A 118 5.75 -29.10 -0.25
C LEU A 118 5.57 -30.11 0.88
N ALA A 119 4.43 -30.07 1.58
CA ALA A 119 4.12 -31.01 2.65
C ALA A 119 4.02 -32.47 2.16
N ALA A 120 3.64 -32.69 0.90
CA ALA A 120 3.49 -34.02 0.31
C ALA A 120 4.81 -34.66 -0.15
N ASN A 121 5.85 -33.87 -0.44
CA ASN A 121 7.02 -34.36 -1.20
C ASN A 121 8.29 -34.68 -0.38
N ALA A 122 8.37 -34.29 0.90
CA ALA A 122 9.27 -34.80 1.96
C ALA A 122 9.52 -33.72 3.02
N ALA A 123 9.60 -34.12 4.29
CA ALA A 123 9.85 -33.21 5.40
C ALA A 123 11.36 -32.93 5.55
N SER A 124 11.81 -31.78 5.06
CA SER A 124 13.10 -31.19 5.42
C SER A 124 12.90 -29.93 6.27
N ARG A 125 13.93 -29.48 6.98
CA ARG A 125 13.88 -28.22 7.75
C ARG A 125 13.59 -27.01 6.85
N GLU A 126 14.14 -27.02 5.64
CA GLU A 126 13.95 -25.99 4.61
C GLU A 126 12.51 -26.00 4.10
N THR A 127 11.95 -27.19 3.83
CA THR A 127 10.54 -27.37 3.43
C THR A 127 9.58 -26.85 4.51
N ALA A 128 9.88 -27.09 5.78
CA ALA A 128 9.07 -26.58 6.89
C ALA A 128 9.08 -25.05 6.99
N GLN A 129 10.23 -24.42 6.71
CA GLN A 129 10.34 -22.95 6.65
C GLN A 129 9.52 -22.37 5.49
N LEU A 130 9.60 -22.97 4.30
CA LEU A 130 8.81 -22.56 3.13
C LEU A 130 7.29 -22.64 3.39
N ILE A 131 6.83 -23.75 3.97
CA ILE A 131 5.42 -23.94 4.33
C ILE A 131 4.96 -22.88 5.34
N PHE A 132 5.81 -22.53 6.30
CA PHE A 132 5.51 -21.48 7.26
C PHE A 132 5.41 -20.11 6.58
N ASN A 133 6.37 -19.78 5.71
CA ASN A 133 6.39 -18.53 4.95
C ASN A 133 5.13 -18.39 4.09
N ASP A 134 4.76 -19.41 3.31
CA ASP A 134 3.54 -19.41 2.48
C ASP A 134 2.27 -19.19 3.31
N ARG A 135 2.19 -19.75 4.52
CA ARG A 135 1.05 -19.56 5.42
C ARG A 135 0.98 -18.12 5.95
N ILE A 136 2.14 -17.55 6.32
CA ILE A 136 2.24 -16.16 6.74
C ILE A 136 1.87 -15.22 5.58
N ASP A 137 2.38 -15.47 4.37
CA ASP A 137 2.08 -14.67 3.19
C ASP A 137 0.59 -14.73 2.81
N ALA A 138 -0.01 -15.93 2.87
CA ALA A 138 -1.45 -16.09 2.68
C ALA A 138 -2.27 -15.31 3.72
N LEU A 139 -1.86 -15.37 4.99
CA LEU A 139 -2.52 -14.66 6.08
C LEU A 139 -2.39 -13.14 5.92
N LEU A 140 -1.17 -12.63 5.68
CA LEU A 140 -0.89 -11.21 5.50
C LEU A 140 -1.64 -10.65 4.31
N THR A 141 -1.64 -11.36 3.18
CA THR A 141 -2.40 -10.97 1.98
C THR A 141 -3.90 -10.90 2.30
N GLY A 142 -4.43 -11.91 2.99
CA GLY A 142 -5.84 -11.95 3.39
C GLY A 142 -6.25 -10.78 4.29
N ILE A 143 -5.44 -10.48 5.31
CA ILE A 143 -5.66 -9.34 6.22
C ILE A 143 -5.63 -8.03 5.42
N LEU A 144 -4.64 -7.82 4.58
CA LEU A 144 -4.46 -6.57 3.85
C LEU A 144 -5.62 -6.32 2.86
N VAL A 145 -6.05 -7.35 2.13
CA VAL A 145 -7.20 -7.27 1.23
C VAL A 145 -8.49 -6.97 2.01
N PHE A 146 -8.69 -7.62 3.16
CA PHE A 146 -9.84 -7.35 4.01
C PHE A 146 -9.88 -5.89 4.49
N LEU A 147 -8.75 -5.37 4.99
CA LEU A 147 -8.65 -3.97 5.44
C LEU A 147 -8.95 -2.99 4.29
N VAL A 148 -8.43 -3.25 3.10
CA VAL A 148 -8.67 -2.39 1.94
C VAL A 148 -10.12 -2.49 1.46
N ALA A 149 -10.73 -3.68 1.50
CA ALA A 149 -12.14 -3.86 1.21
C ALA A 149 -13.02 -3.02 2.15
N LEU A 150 -12.69 -2.99 3.45
CA LEU A 150 -13.37 -2.12 4.41
C LEU A 150 -13.21 -0.65 4.06
N ILE A 151 -12.00 -0.19 3.70
CA ILE A 151 -11.76 1.19 3.30
C ILE A 151 -12.58 1.57 2.05
N VAL A 152 -12.61 0.70 1.05
CA VAL A 152 -13.39 0.92 -0.18
C VAL A 152 -14.89 0.98 0.14
N ALA A 153 -15.39 0.06 0.97
CA ALA A 153 -16.80 0.04 1.37
C ALA A 153 -17.20 1.29 2.17
N GLU A 154 -16.38 1.69 3.14
CA GLU A 154 -16.60 2.91 3.93
C GLU A 154 -16.53 4.18 3.08
N SER A 155 -15.58 4.24 2.15
CA SER A 155 -15.45 5.36 1.21
C SER A 155 -16.66 5.45 0.28
N ALA A 156 -17.10 4.34 -0.31
CA ALA A 156 -18.28 4.28 -1.15
C ALA A 156 -19.55 4.70 -0.38
N ARG A 157 -19.70 4.23 0.86
CA ARG A 157 -20.80 4.61 1.75
C ARG A 157 -20.81 6.11 2.04
N GLU A 158 -19.66 6.71 2.30
CA GLU A 158 -19.53 8.16 2.49
C GLU A 158 -19.92 8.93 1.23
N TRP A 159 -19.46 8.50 0.05
CA TRP A 159 -19.81 9.17 -1.22
C TRP A 159 -21.30 9.11 -1.50
N MET A 160 -21.94 7.95 -1.30
CA MET A 160 -23.39 7.78 -1.46
C MET A 160 -24.19 8.68 -0.51
N ARG A 161 -23.74 8.83 0.75
CA ARG A 161 -24.41 9.71 1.72
C ARG A 161 -24.29 11.19 1.36
N VAL A 162 -23.13 11.62 0.88
CA VAL A 162 -22.91 13.02 0.47
C VAL A 162 -23.68 13.33 -0.82
N LEU A 163 -23.63 12.44 -1.82
CA LEU A 163 -24.34 12.62 -3.10
C LEU A 163 -25.87 12.56 -2.95
N SER A 164 -26.39 11.75 -2.01
CA SER A 164 -27.83 11.68 -1.72
C SER A 164 -28.34 12.84 -0.84
N GLY A 165 -27.49 13.80 -0.48
CA GLY A 165 -27.86 14.95 0.38
C GLY A 165 -28.11 14.60 1.85
N ARG A 166 -27.92 13.33 2.25
CA ARG A 166 -28.12 12.87 3.64
C ARG A 166 -27.03 13.36 4.60
N LYS A 167 -25.91 13.88 4.08
CA LYS A 167 -24.79 14.41 4.87
C LYS A 167 -24.24 15.67 4.21
N SER A 168 -24.05 16.73 5.00
CA SER A 168 -23.40 17.96 4.53
C SER A 168 -21.92 17.72 4.28
N ALA A 169 -21.43 18.15 3.13
CA ALA A 169 -20.01 18.11 2.79
C ALA A 169 -19.28 19.24 3.54
N VAL A 170 -18.74 18.94 4.71
CA VAL A 170 -17.89 19.87 5.47
C VAL A 170 -16.46 19.75 4.95
N THR A 171 -15.90 20.87 4.47
CA THR A 171 -14.50 21.02 4.04
C THR A 171 -13.80 22.01 4.96
N HIS A 172 -12.63 21.63 5.49
CA HIS A 172 -11.79 22.51 6.33
C HIS A 172 -10.71 23.25 5.51
N GLU A 173 -10.83 23.29 4.19
CA GLU A 173 -9.89 24.02 3.34
C GLU A 173 -10.09 25.53 3.49
N ALA A 174 -8.98 26.28 3.55
CA ALA A 174 -9.00 27.73 3.52
C ALA A 174 -9.55 28.22 2.16
N PRO A 175 -10.35 29.30 2.13
CA PRO A 175 -10.86 29.84 0.89
C PRO A 175 -9.72 30.19 -0.07
N PHE A 176 -9.89 29.89 -1.36
CA PHE A 176 -8.89 30.18 -2.38
C PHE A 176 -8.57 31.68 -2.43
N ILE A 177 -7.32 32.05 -2.16
CA ILE A 177 -6.81 33.42 -2.32
C ILE A 177 -5.91 33.43 -3.57
N ARG A 178 -6.27 34.25 -4.56
CA ARG A 178 -5.47 34.42 -5.79
C ARG A 178 -4.14 35.13 -5.42
N THR A 179 -3.01 34.52 -5.75
CA THR A 179 -1.68 35.11 -5.56
C THR A 179 -1.54 36.40 -6.39
N ARG A 180 -1.13 37.50 -5.74
CA ARG A 180 -1.03 38.84 -6.34
C ARG A 180 0.21 39.07 -7.23
N PHE A 181 1.09 38.09 -7.38
CA PHE A 181 2.38 38.25 -8.08
C PHE A 181 2.28 38.41 -9.62
N VAL A 182 1.09 38.25 -10.22
CA VAL A 182 0.89 38.40 -11.68
C VAL A 182 0.30 39.77 -12.04
N SER A 183 -0.12 40.60 -11.08
CA SER A 183 -0.71 41.93 -11.37
C SER A 183 0.28 43.10 -11.40
N GLU A 184 1.57 42.88 -11.16
CA GLU A 184 2.60 43.94 -11.21
C GLU A 184 3.36 44.01 -12.54
N ALA A 185 2.97 43.22 -13.55
CA ALA A 185 3.66 43.12 -14.84
C ALA A 185 2.80 43.53 -16.06
N ALA A 186 1.79 44.39 -15.88
CA ALA A 186 0.97 44.94 -16.97
C ALA A 186 0.85 46.46 -16.86
#